data_AF-A0A9X0FFT8-F1
#
_entry.id   AF-A0A9X0FFT8-F1
#
_cell.length_a   1.000
_cell.length_b   1.000
_cell.length_c   1.000
_cell.angle_alpha   90.00
_cell.angle_beta   90.00
_cell.angle_gamma   90.00
#
_symmetry.space_group_name_H-M   'P 1'
#
loop_
_entity.id
_entity.type
_entity.pdbx_description
1 polymer ?
#
loop_
_entity_poly.entity_id
_entity_poly.type
_entity_poly.pdbx_seq_one_letter_code
_entity_poly.pdbx_strand_id
1 'polypeptide(L)'
;MTENHGAVGKYLEALDHELRKVPPARREAVVADLAEHIDEARERGRSDDQIIAGLGPVQAIAAEVQADFADGAVEMEQRAKRKVLGFIALAAGVLAAVVDTWIYPSLNVDEFWPDWLHSSAINYDASTRFGAGLMLLFLLPGLMVAAGSMMKSPAARICRTVAAVIVTALPFVIGFNLGVFYLPLIVAAWMIVGVSYRRQQRAQGRRHLPLRMTAGLAAGVPAAALLAGLATGTVETGVQGIAVLAVLVLAAVGAIRGLRAAYWVLAACGALLLVASVFDMGMLVLGFWIAGTIYFFAGLAGLLRLQPAQKA
;
A
#
# COMPACT_ATOMS: atom_id res chain seq x y z
N MET A 1 42.15 45.90 -7.12
CA MET A 1 40.77 45.60 -6.67
C MET A 1 40.26 44.35 -7.42
N THR A 2 40.86 43.19 -7.17
CA THR A 2 40.60 41.94 -7.93
C THR A 2 40.48 40.69 -7.04
N GLU A 3 40.41 40.85 -5.72
CA GLU A 3 40.40 39.72 -4.78
C GLU A 3 39.00 39.19 -4.42
N ASN A 4 37.92 39.93 -4.68
CA ASN A 4 36.59 39.56 -4.17
C ASN A 4 35.87 38.45 -4.96
N HIS A 5 36.21 38.24 -6.24
CA HIS A 5 35.59 37.19 -7.07
C HIS A 5 35.83 35.77 -6.52
N GLY A 6 36.87 35.56 -5.71
CA GLY A 6 37.19 34.27 -5.11
C GLY A 6 36.31 33.88 -3.91
N ALA A 7 35.70 34.83 -3.20
CA ALA A 7 34.88 34.53 -2.02
C ALA A 7 33.53 33.92 -2.41
N VAL A 8 32.88 34.51 -3.43
CA VAL A 8 31.62 34.00 -4.01
C VAL A 8 31.82 32.63 -4.66
N GLY A 9 32.90 32.45 -5.43
CA GLY A 9 33.22 31.15 -6.03
C GLY A 9 33.36 30.05 -4.97
N LYS A 10 34.10 30.33 -3.89
CA LYS A 10 34.22 29.40 -2.75
C LYS A 10 32.89 29.12 -2.04
N TYR A 11 32.00 30.11 -1.96
CA TYR A 11 30.66 29.94 -1.39
C TYR A 11 29.81 28.98 -2.24
N LEU A 12 29.81 29.16 -3.56
CA LEU A 12 29.07 28.29 -4.49
C LEU A 12 29.65 26.88 -4.55
N GLU A 13 30.98 26.72 -4.51
CA GLU A 13 31.63 25.40 -4.39
C GLU A 13 31.26 24.70 -3.07
N ALA A 14 31.24 25.44 -1.96
CA ALA A 14 30.81 24.89 -0.67
C ALA A 14 29.34 24.47 -0.71
N LEU A 15 28.47 25.24 -1.38
CA LEU A 15 27.06 24.89 -1.57
C LEU A 15 26.89 23.64 -2.45
N ASP A 16 27.60 23.54 -3.56
CA ASP A 16 27.58 22.33 -4.41
C ASP A 16 28.03 21.09 -3.63
N HIS A 17 29.05 21.24 -2.78
CA HIS A 17 29.54 20.17 -1.92
C HIS A 17 28.48 19.72 -0.89
N GLU A 18 27.82 20.67 -0.23
CA GLU A 18 26.75 20.36 0.74
C GLU A 18 25.53 19.73 0.06
N LEU A 19 25.20 20.13 -1.17
CA LEU A 19 24.09 19.61 -1.96
C LEU A 19 24.37 18.25 -2.62
N ARG A 20 25.50 17.59 -2.36
CA ARG A 20 25.85 16.26 -2.93
C ARG A 20 24.81 15.16 -2.73
N LYS A 21 23.89 15.31 -1.77
CA LYS A 21 22.78 14.37 -1.50
C LYS A 21 21.57 14.57 -2.42
N VAL A 22 21.53 15.67 -3.17
CA VAL A 22 20.48 16.04 -4.11
C VAL A 22 20.91 15.59 -5.53
N PRO A 23 19.98 15.19 -6.42
CA PRO A 23 20.32 14.80 -7.79
C PRO A 23 21.09 15.89 -8.56
N PRO A 24 22.06 15.52 -9.43
CA PRO A 24 22.97 16.46 -10.08
C PRO A 24 22.25 17.60 -10.81
N ALA A 25 21.25 17.27 -11.63
CA ALA A 25 20.50 18.27 -12.40
C ALA A 25 19.77 19.31 -11.53
N ARG A 26 19.30 18.91 -10.33
CA ARG A 26 18.60 19.83 -9.42
C ARG A 26 19.60 20.65 -8.60
N ARG A 27 20.73 20.05 -8.23
CA ARG A 27 21.85 20.76 -7.61
C ARG A 27 22.40 21.85 -8.54
N GLU A 28 22.64 21.52 -9.80
CA GLU A 28 23.08 22.46 -10.84
C GLU A 28 22.09 23.61 -11.01
N ALA A 29 20.79 23.32 -11.05
CA ALA A 29 19.76 24.34 -11.14
C ALA A 29 19.76 25.29 -9.92
N VAL A 30 19.93 24.77 -8.70
CA VAL A 30 19.98 25.59 -7.47
C VAL A 30 21.24 26.45 -7.43
N VAL A 31 22.39 25.89 -7.79
CA VAL A 31 23.66 26.64 -7.84
C VAL A 31 23.60 27.72 -8.92
N ALA A 32 23.02 27.43 -10.08
CA ALA A 32 22.85 28.39 -11.18
C ALA A 32 21.89 29.53 -10.80
N ASP A 33 20.73 29.22 -10.20
CA ASP A 33 19.76 30.22 -9.73
C ASP A 33 20.35 31.14 -8.66
N LEU A 34 21.17 30.59 -7.75
CA LEU A 34 21.86 31.39 -6.75
C LEU A 34 22.98 32.25 -7.35
N ALA A 35 23.71 31.74 -8.35
CA ALA A 35 24.71 32.50 -9.08
C ALA A 35 24.07 33.68 -9.83
N GLU A 36 22.92 33.46 -10.47
CA GLU A 36 22.14 34.52 -11.12
C GLU A 36 21.69 35.61 -10.13
N HIS A 37 21.16 35.23 -8.96
CA HIS A 37 20.80 36.18 -7.91
C HIS A 37 22.01 36.98 -7.37
N ILE A 38 23.20 36.38 -7.33
CA ILE A 38 24.43 37.05 -6.90
C ILE A 38 24.86 38.07 -7.96
N ASP A 39 24.79 37.72 -9.24
CA ASP A 39 25.12 38.64 -10.33
C ASP A 39 24.14 39.82 -10.40
N GLU A 40 22.83 39.58 -10.22
CA GLU A 40 21.84 40.67 -10.08
C GLU A 40 22.16 41.60 -8.88
N ALA A 41 22.59 41.04 -7.75
CA ALA A 41 22.92 41.81 -6.57
C ALA A 41 24.20 42.67 -6.78
N ARG A 42 25.15 42.16 -7.56
CA ARG A 42 26.35 42.92 -7.99
C ARG A 42 25.99 44.07 -8.92
N GLU A 43 25.10 43.85 -9.89
CA GLU A 43 24.61 44.90 -10.79
C GLU A 43 23.93 46.04 -10.02
N ARG A 44 23.27 45.73 -8.90
CA ARG A 44 22.68 46.71 -7.98
C ARG A 44 23.71 47.39 -7.05
N GLY A 45 25.00 47.14 -7.24
CA GLY A 45 26.11 47.80 -6.54
C GLY A 45 26.44 47.23 -5.16
N ARG A 46 25.96 46.03 -4.80
CA ARG A 46 26.32 45.38 -3.53
C ARG A 46 27.71 44.75 -3.63
N SER A 47 28.46 44.77 -2.53
CA SER A 47 29.74 44.06 -2.45
C SER A 47 29.54 42.56 -2.19
N ASP A 48 30.51 41.73 -2.60
CA ASP A 48 30.47 40.27 -2.41
C ASP A 48 30.27 39.87 -0.94
N ASP A 49 30.87 40.58 0.01
CA ASP A 49 30.67 40.33 1.45
C ASP A 49 29.24 40.64 1.91
N GLN A 50 28.63 41.71 1.38
CA GLN A 50 27.23 42.06 1.68
C GLN A 50 26.27 41.02 1.09
N ILE A 51 26.60 40.47 -0.08
CA ILE A 51 25.81 39.43 -0.73
C ILE A 51 25.87 38.13 0.07
N ILE A 52 27.08 37.66 0.43
CA ILE A 52 27.26 36.44 1.21
C ILE A 52 26.61 36.56 2.59
N ALA A 53 26.78 37.70 3.27
CA ALA A 53 26.13 37.96 4.55
C ALA A 53 24.59 37.96 4.45
N GLY A 54 24.04 38.44 3.32
CA GLY A 54 22.61 38.46 3.05
C GLY A 54 22.01 37.09 2.70
N LEU A 55 22.78 36.22 2.04
CA LEU A 55 22.39 34.83 1.74
C LEU A 55 22.42 33.94 2.99
N GLY A 56 23.31 34.27 3.94
CA GLY A 56 23.48 33.51 5.17
C GLY A 56 24.36 32.26 4.99
N PRO A 57 24.40 31.38 6.01
CA PRO A 57 25.30 30.23 6.00
C PRO A 57 24.86 29.20 4.96
N VAL A 58 25.84 28.66 4.21
CA VAL A 58 25.64 27.61 3.19
C VAL A 58 24.83 26.43 3.74
N GLN A 59 25.06 26.06 5.01
CA GLN A 59 24.39 24.95 5.66
C GLN A 59 22.89 25.18 5.82
N ALA A 60 22.44 26.43 6.01
CA ALA A 60 21.01 26.74 6.13
C ALA A 60 20.30 26.56 4.79
N ILE A 61 20.87 27.12 3.70
CA ILE A 61 20.33 26.97 2.34
C ILE A 61 20.32 25.49 1.93
N ALA A 62 21.44 24.79 2.15
CA ALA A 62 21.53 23.38 1.83
C ALA A 62 20.53 22.53 2.63
N ALA A 63 20.30 22.84 3.91
CA ALA A 63 19.33 22.14 4.74
C ALA A 63 17.89 22.35 4.26
N GLU A 64 17.53 23.56 3.85
CA GLU A 64 16.21 23.88 3.30
C GLU A 64 15.96 23.14 1.98
N VAL A 65 16.90 23.23 1.03
CA VAL A 65 16.82 22.54 -0.27
C VAL A 65 16.76 21.02 -0.09
N GLN A 66 17.55 20.47 0.84
CA GLN A 66 17.50 19.04 1.14
C GLN A 66 16.19 18.63 1.81
N ALA A 67 15.63 19.46 2.69
CA ALA A 67 14.33 19.20 3.33
C ALA A 67 13.20 19.18 2.29
N ASP A 68 13.18 20.15 1.38
CA ASP A 68 12.21 20.23 0.29
C ASP A 68 12.34 19.05 -0.68
N PHE A 69 13.57 18.66 -1.01
CA PHE A 69 13.81 17.47 -1.80
C PHE A 69 13.31 16.20 -1.11
N ALA A 70 13.62 16.04 0.18
CA ALA A 70 13.19 14.89 0.97
C ALA A 70 11.66 14.81 1.08
N ASP A 71 10.98 15.92 1.34
CA ASP A 71 9.52 15.97 1.42
C ASP A 71 8.86 15.65 0.07
N GLY A 72 9.41 16.16 -1.03
CA GLY A 72 8.98 15.81 -2.39
C GLY A 72 9.16 14.31 -2.71
N ALA A 73 10.30 13.72 -2.35
CA ALA A 73 10.57 12.30 -2.54
C ALA A 73 9.61 11.41 -1.75
N VAL A 74 9.33 11.76 -0.49
CA VAL A 74 8.35 11.06 0.36
C VAL A 74 6.94 11.14 -0.26
N GLU A 75 6.54 12.29 -0.79
CA GLU A 75 5.24 12.43 -1.44
C GLU A 75 5.12 11.59 -2.72
N MET A 76 6.17 11.54 -3.55
CA MET A 76 6.21 10.68 -4.74
C MET A 76 6.11 9.20 -4.37
N GLU A 77 6.85 8.75 -3.36
CA GLU A 77 6.79 7.38 -2.87
C GLU A 77 5.39 7.04 -2.36
N GLN A 78 4.80 7.91 -1.53
CA GLN A 78 3.43 7.72 -1.03
C GLN A 78 2.41 7.69 -2.18
N ARG A 79 2.60 8.51 -3.21
CA ARG A 79 1.74 8.51 -4.40
C ARG A 79 1.85 7.19 -5.17
N ALA A 80 3.05 6.63 -5.33
CA ALA A 80 3.24 5.33 -5.96
C ALA A 80 2.54 4.21 -5.16
N LYS A 81 2.72 4.19 -3.83
CA LYS A 81 2.06 3.21 -2.95
C LYS A 81 0.53 3.32 -3.02
N ARG A 82 -0.02 4.54 -3.05
CA ARG A 82 -1.46 4.76 -3.24
C ARG A 82 -1.95 4.27 -4.59
N LYS A 83 -1.20 4.50 -5.68
CA LYS A 83 -1.55 3.99 -7.01
C LYS A 83 -1.66 2.46 -7.03
N VAL A 84 -0.66 1.77 -6.47
CA VAL A 84 -0.68 0.30 -6.38
C VAL A 84 -1.89 -0.17 -5.57
N LEU A 85 -2.15 0.43 -4.42
CA LEU A 85 -3.32 0.10 -3.60
C LEU A 85 -4.65 0.42 -4.29
N GLY A 86 -4.72 1.49 -5.08
CA GLY A 86 -5.89 1.84 -5.88
C GLY A 86 -6.18 0.82 -6.96
N PHE A 87 -5.14 0.33 -7.65
CA PHE A 87 -5.30 -0.76 -8.62
C PHE A 87 -5.76 -2.06 -7.96
N ILE A 88 -5.20 -2.39 -6.80
CA ILE A 88 -5.61 -3.54 -5.99
C ILE A 88 -7.06 -3.40 -5.52
N ALA A 89 -7.48 -2.21 -5.08
CA ALA A 89 -8.87 -1.94 -4.70
C ALA A 89 -9.81 -2.12 -5.89
N LEU A 90 -9.43 -1.63 -7.07
CA LEU A 90 -10.20 -1.85 -8.29
C LEU A 90 -10.32 -3.34 -8.61
N ALA A 91 -9.21 -4.08 -8.60
CA ALA A 91 -9.20 -5.52 -8.85
C ALA A 91 -10.06 -6.29 -7.83
N ALA A 92 -9.98 -5.95 -6.54
CA ALA A 92 -10.81 -6.51 -5.49
C ALA A 92 -12.30 -6.22 -5.69
N GLY A 93 -12.65 -4.99 -6.07
CA GLY A 93 -14.03 -4.61 -6.38
C GLY A 93 -14.57 -5.34 -7.61
N VAL A 94 -13.75 -5.53 -8.65
CA VAL A 94 -14.10 -6.35 -9.82
C VAL A 94 -14.32 -7.80 -9.42
N LEU A 95 -13.42 -8.37 -8.61
CA LEU A 95 -13.51 -9.74 -8.12
C LEU A 95 -14.82 -9.97 -7.35
N ALA A 96 -15.13 -9.07 -6.41
CA ALA A 96 -16.38 -9.10 -5.64
C ALA A 96 -17.61 -8.99 -6.55
N ALA A 97 -17.61 -8.03 -7.49
CA ALA A 97 -18.73 -7.86 -8.42
C ALA A 97 -18.94 -9.09 -9.33
N VAL A 98 -17.86 -9.74 -9.80
CA VAL A 98 -17.96 -10.97 -10.60
C VAL A 98 -18.54 -12.12 -9.78
N VAL A 99 -18.08 -12.28 -8.53
CA VAL A 99 -18.61 -13.29 -7.60
C VAL A 99 -20.10 -13.07 -7.38
N ASP A 100 -20.50 -11.85 -7.00
CA ASP A 100 -21.88 -11.52 -6.63
C ASP A 100 -22.85 -11.59 -7.82
N THR A 101 -22.39 -11.21 -9.03
CA THR A 101 -23.31 -10.99 -10.15
C THR A 101 -23.37 -12.14 -11.14
N TRP A 102 -22.30 -12.94 -11.24
CA TRP A 102 -22.21 -14.02 -12.23
C TRP A 102 -22.13 -15.37 -11.56
N ILE A 103 -21.20 -15.54 -10.61
CA ILE A 103 -20.90 -16.87 -10.11
C ILE A 103 -21.98 -17.33 -9.12
N TYR A 104 -22.35 -16.46 -8.17
CA TYR A 104 -23.37 -16.76 -7.17
C TYR A 104 -24.75 -17.10 -7.80
N PRO A 105 -25.26 -16.35 -8.79
CA PRO A 105 -26.52 -16.72 -9.44
C PRO A 105 -26.41 -17.97 -10.35
N SER A 106 -25.26 -18.18 -11.00
CA SER A 106 -25.09 -19.32 -11.94
C SER A 106 -25.04 -20.69 -11.28
N LEU A 107 -24.74 -20.73 -9.98
CA LEU A 107 -24.56 -21.96 -9.21
C LEU A 107 -25.78 -22.31 -8.34
N ASN A 108 -26.88 -21.56 -8.41
CA ASN A 108 -28.08 -21.75 -7.55
C ASN A 108 -27.72 -21.93 -6.07
N VAL A 109 -26.83 -21.07 -5.55
CA VAL A 109 -26.19 -21.23 -4.24
C VAL A 109 -27.16 -21.02 -3.06
N ASP A 110 -28.42 -20.67 -3.33
CA ASP A 110 -29.48 -20.56 -2.32
C ASP A 110 -29.67 -21.87 -1.52
N GLU A 111 -29.29 -23.03 -2.08
CA GLU A 111 -29.32 -24.33 -1.38
C GLU A 111 -28.12 -24.59 -0.45
N PHE A 112 -27.02 -23.84 -0.55
CA PHE A 112 -25.76 -24.16 0.15
C PHE A 112 -25.54 -23.37 1.44
N TRP A 113 -26.26 -22.27 1.66
CA TRP A 113 -26.09 -21.43 2.84
C TRP A 113 -27.13 -21.75 3.91
N PRO A 114 -26.75 -21.72 5.20
CA PRO A 114 -27.70 -21.95 6.27
C PRO A 114 -28.86 -20.95 6.25
N ASP A 115 -30.08 -21.39 6.55
CA ASP A 115 -31.31 -20.58 6.50
C ASP A 115 -31.25 -19.27 7.32
N TRP A 116 -30.41 -19.23 8.37
CA TRP A 116 -30.20 -18.06 9.21
C TRP A 116 -29.26 -17.01 8.61
N LEU A 117 -28.60 -17.35 7.49
CA LEU A 117 -27.65 -16.52 6.77
C LEU A 117 -28.25 -16.23 5.37
N HIS A 118 -29.45 -15.66 5.28
CA HIS A 118 -30.04 -15.24 4.00
C HIS A 118 -29.67 -13.79 3.67
N SER A 119 -29.42 -13.47 2.39
CA SER A 119 -29.29 -12.08 1.95
C SER A 119 -30.68 -11.45 1.93
N SER A 120 -31.00 -10.70 2.99
CA SER A 120 -32.33 -10.11 3.18
C SER A 120 -32.63 -8.89 2.30
N ALA A 121 -31.65 -8.41 1.52
CA ALA A 121 -31.74 -7.14 0.79
C ALA A 121 -31.61 -7.24 -0.73
N ILE A 122 -31.10 -8.36 -1.28
CA ILE A 122 -30.82 -8.48 -2.71
C ILE A 122 -31.73 -9.54 -3.31
N ASN A 123 -32.65 -9.08 -4.17
CA ASN A 123 -33.53 -9.95 -4.93
C ASN A 123 -32.75 -10.61 -6.07
N TYR A 124 -32.37 -11.88 -5.93
CA TYR A 124 -31.62 -12.61 -6.96
C TYR A 124 -32.39 -12.76 -8.28
N ASP A 125 -33.72 -12.64 -8.28
CA ASP A 125 -34.53 -12.57 -9.51
C ASP A 125 -34.31 -11.25 -10.28
N ALA A 126 -33.74 -10.23 -9.63
CA ALA A 126 -33.27 -9.02 -10.30
C ALA A 126 -31.91 -9.23 -10.98
N SER A 127 -31.07 -10.17 -10.51
CA SER A 127 -29.76 -10.45 -11.13
C SER A 127 -29.87 -11.12 -12.50
N THR A 128 -30.86 -11.99 -12.67
CA THR A 128 -31.19 -12.62 -13.96
C THR A 128 -31.74 -11.62 -14.99
N ARG A 129 -32.38 -10.53 -14.53
CA ARG A 129 -32.97 -9.49 -15.40
C ARG A 129 -32.07 -8.26 -15.62
N PHE A 130 -31.20 -7.94 -14.64
CA PHE A 130 -30.37 -6.72 -14.61
C PHE A 130 -28.89 -7.00 -14.31
N GLY A 131 -28.37 -8.18 -14.64
CA GLY A 131 -27.00 -8.61 -14.29
C GLY A 131 -25.91 -7.57 -14.61
N ALA A 132 -25.91 -6.96 -15.80
CA ALA A 132 -24.94 -5.91 -16.11
C ALA A 132 -25.07 -4.65 -15.21
N GLY A 133 -26.30 -4.29 -14.83
CA GLY A 133 -26.59 -3.17 -13.94
C GLY A 133 -26.16 -3.42 -12.49
N LEU A 134 -26.39 -4.64 -11.99
CA LEU A 134 -25.91 -5.05 -10.67
C LEU A 134 -24.37 -5.13 -10.61
N MET A 135 -23.73 -5.59 -11.68
CA MET A 135 -22.27 -5.65 -11.75
C MET A 135 -21.66 -4.25 -11.66
N LEU A 136 -22.26 -3.27 -12.34
CA LEU A 136 -21.86 -1.87 -12.23
C LEU A 136 -22.06 -1.32 -10.82
N LEU A 137 -23.20 -1.63 -10.19
CA LEU A 137 -23.51 -1.22 -8.82
C LEU A 137 -22.48 -1.77 -7.82
N PHE A 138 -22.16 -3.06 -7.91
CA PHE A 138 -21.20 -3.73 -7.01
C PHE A 138 -19.74 -3.34 -7.27
N LEU A 139 -19.44 -2.76 -8.43
CA LEU A 139 -18.13 -2.23 -8.79
C LEU A 139 -17.92 -0.78 -8.31
N LEU A 140 -18.98 -0.03 -8.00
CA LEU A 140 -18.90 1.34 -7.49
C LEU A 140 -18.04 1.48 -6.22
N PRO A 141 -18.15 0.61 -5.20
CA PRO A 141 -17.26 0.63 -4.04
C PRO A 141 -15.77 0.57 -4.44
N GLY A 142 -15.41 -0.31 -5.38
CA GLY A 142 -14.06 -0.47 -5.89
C GLY A 142 -13.56 0.79 -6.59
N LEU A 143 -14.38 1.36 -7.48
CA LEU A 143 -14.09 2.62 -8.17
C LEU A 143 -13.94 3.79 -7.20
N MET A 144 -14.80 3.88 -6.18
CA MET A 144 -14.75 4.95 -5.18
C MET A 144 -13.41 4.93 -4.43
N VAL A 145 -12.97 3.76 -3.98
CA VAL A 145 -11.67 3.60 -3.29
C VAL A 145 -10.51 3.89 -4.25
N ALA A 146 -10.57 3.38 -5.48
CA ALA A 146 -9.55 3.61 -6.51
C ALA A 146 -9.44 5.09 -6.88
N ALA A 147 -10.56 5.79 -7.08
CA ALA A 147 -10.61 7.22 -7.36
C ALA A 147 -10.01 8.03 -6.20
N GLY A 148 -10.37 7.70 -4.95
CA GLY A 148 -9.80 8.32 -3.76
C GLY A 148 -8.28 8.23 -3.69
N SER A 149 -7.71 7.13 -4.18
CA SER A 149 -6.25 6.94 -4.23
C SER A 149 -5.53 7.88 -5.21
N MET A 150 -6.22 8.38 -6.25
CA MET A 150 -5.66 9.25 -7.30
C MET A 150 -5.72 10.75 -6.96
N MET A 151 -6.60 11.15 -6.03
CA MET A 151 -6.80 12.55 -5.66
C MET A 151 -5.57 13.18 -5.00
N LYS A 152 -5.35 14.49 -5.25
CA LYS A 152 -4.20 15.26 -4.71
C LYS A 152 -4.58 16.32 -3.66
N SER A 153 -5.86 16.71 -3.59
CA SER A 153 -6.32 17.83 -2.75
C SER A 153 -6.26 17.51 -1.25
N PRO A 154 -6.22 18.52 -0.36
CA PRO A 154 -6.38 18.29 1.08
C PRO A 154 -7.70 17.59 1.43
N ALA A 155 -8.77 17.85 0.65
CA ALA A 155 -10.04 17.15 0.75
C ALA A 155 -9.96 15.65 0.44
N ALA A 156 -8.96 15.21 -0.34
CA ALA A 156 -8.75 13.80 -0.67
C ALA A 156 -8.62 12.91 0.57
N ARG A 157 -8.08 13.45 1.69
CA ARG A 157 -7.98 12.70 2.94
C ARG A 157 -9.37 12.35 3.47
N ILE A 158 -10.27 13.32 3.50
CA ILE A 158 -11.65 13.14 3.95
C ILE A 158 -12.34 12.14 3.03
N CYS A 159 -12.23 12.33 1.72
CA CYS A 159 -12.83 11.42 0.73
C CYS A 159 -12.36 9.97 0.89
N ARG A 160 -11.07 9.73 1.14
CA ARG A 160 -10.52 8.38 1.37
C ARG A 160 -11.07 7.75 2.65
N THR A 161 -11.13 8.51 3.73
CA THR A 161 -11.66 8.01 5.01
C THR A 161 -13.15 7.72 4.89
N VAL A 162 -13.91 8.62 4.27
CA VAL A 162 -15.35 8.42 4.00
C VAL A 162 -15.55 7.19 3.13
N ALA A 163 -14.79 7.02 2.04
CA ALA A 163 -14.85 5.84 1.20
C ALA A 163 -14.56 4.56 2.00
N ALA A 164 -13.52 4.54 2.84
CA ALA A 164 -13.20 3.38 3.69
C ALA A 164 -14.34 3.06 4.67
N VAL A 165 -14.96 4.08 5.28
CA VAL A 165 -16.12 3.91 6.17
C VAL A 165 -17.32 3.35 5.41
N ILE A 166 -17.65 3.90 4.23
CA ILE A 166 -18.76 3.42 3.40
C ILE A 166 -18.57 1.95 3.03
N VAL A 167 -17.38 1.57 2.53
CA VAL A 167 -17.12 0.17 2.16
C VAL A 167 -17.12 -0.73 3.39
N THR A 168 -16.71 -0.25 4.57
CA THR A 168 -16.79 -1.01 5.82
C THR A 168 -18.25 -1.23 6.28
N ALA A 169 -19.13 -0.28 6.01
CA ALA A 169 -20.55 -0.39 6.33
C ALA A 169 -21.31 -1.28 5.34
N LEU A 170 -20.84 -1.38 4.09
CA LEU A 170 -21.51 -2.12 3.01
C LEU A 170 -21.90 -3.55 3.40
N PRO A 171 -21.03 -4.39 4.01
CA PRO A 171 -21.38 -5.76 4.41
C PRO A 171 -22.58 -5.86 5.37
N PHE A 172 -22.78 -4.84 6.21
CA PHE A 172 -23.90 -4.81 7.15
C PHE A 172 -25.22 -4.43 6.47
N VAL A 173 -25.15 -3.76 5.32
CA VAL A 173 -26.32 -3.34 4.54
C VAL A 173 -26.74 -4.44 3.55
N ILE A 174 -25.79 -5.07 2.86
CA ILE A 174 -26.08 -6.11 1.85
C ILE A 174 -26.18 -7.54 2.42
N GLY A 175 -25.91 -7.68 3.72
CA GLY A 175 -25.87 -8.96 4.42
C GLY A 175 -24.50 -9.64 4.35
N PHE A 176 -24.20 -10.45 5.37
CA PHE A 176 -22.87 -11.02 5.56
C PHE A 176 -22.42 -11.97 4.44
N ASN A 177 -23.36 -12.66 3.78
CA ASN A 177 -23.10 -13.58 2.66
C ASN A 177 -22.33 -12.94 1.51
N LEU A 178 -22.78 -11.75 1.12
CA LEU A 178 -22.20 -11.01 0.00
C LEU A 178 -21.17 -10.01 0.52
N GLY A 179 -21.44 -9.43 1.69
CA GLY A 179 -20.57 -8.50 2.38
C GLY A 179 -19.16 -9.01 2.61
N VAL A 180 -18.98 -10.31 2.85
CA VAL A 180 -17.65 -10.89 3.11
C VAL A 180 -16.72 -10.81 1.89
N PHE A 181 -17.26 -10.80 0.66
CA PHE A 181 -16.47 -10.62 -0.57
C PHE A 181 -15.92 -9.19 -0.70
N TYR A 182 -16.41 -8.24 0.09
CA TYR A 182 -15.84 -6.89 0.16
C TYR A 182 -14.66 -6.76 1.13
N LEU A 183 -14.32 -7.80 1.90
CA LEU A 183 -13.19 -7.75 2.85
C LEU A 183 -11.86 -7.30 2.21
N PRO A 184 -11.41 -7.85 1.05
CA PRO A 184 -10.22 -7.34 0.37
C PRO A 184 -10.26 -5.83 0.10
N LEU A 185 -11.42 -5.33 -0.33
CA LEU A 185 -11.60 -3.92 -0.63
C LEU A 185 -11.55 -3.05 0.63
N ILE A 186 -12.17 -3.51 1.72
CA ILE A 186 -12.14 -2.83 3.03
C ILE A 186 -10.69 -2.68 3.50
N VAL A 187 -9.91 -3.76 3.45
CA VAL A 187 -8.49 -3.74 3.87
C VAL A 187 -7.68 -2.81 2.96
N ALA A 188 -7.87 -2.86 1.65
CA ALA A 188 -7.22 -1.96 0.70
C ALA A 188 -7.53 -0.48 0.99
N ALA A 189 -8.80 -0.14 1.27
CA ALA A 189 -9.25 1.21 1.59
C ALA A 189 -8.56 1.75 2.85
N TRP A 190 -8.53 0.97 3.94
CA TRP A 190 -7.84 1.37 5.17
C TRP A 190 -6.32 1.44 5.02
N MET A 191 -5.71 0.61 4.17
CA MET A 191 -4.30 0.74 3.81
C MET A 191 -4.01 2.04 3.06
N ILE A 192 -4.87 2.46 2.14
CA ILE A 192 -4.77 3.75 1.42
C ILE A 192 -4.83 4.90 2.42
N VAL A 193 -5.77 4.85 3.37
CA VAL A 193 -5.88 5.83 4.46
C VAL A 193 -4.57 5.85 5.24
N GLY A 194 -4.08 4.70 5.73
CA GLY A 194 -2.86 4.62 6.54
C GLY A 194 -1.59 5.13 5.83
N VAL A 195 -1.41 4.82 4.54
CA VAL A 195 -0.26 5.32 3.74
C VAL A 195 -0.32 6.84 3.55
N SER A 196 -1.50 7.46 3.68
CA SER A 196 -1.70 8.90 3.50
C SER A 196 -1.40 9.76 4.73
N TYR A 197 -1.11 9.15 5.89
CA TYR A 197 -0.80 9.88 7.13
C TYR A 197 0.72 10.06 7.33
N ARG A 198 1.25 11.21 6.88
CA ARG A 198 2.68 11.61 6.95
C ARG A 198 3.32 11.44 8.35
N ARG A 199 2.57 11.73 9.43
CA ARG A 199 3.08 11.67 10.82
C ARG A 199 3.42 10.25 11.28
N GLN A 200 2.80 9.24 10.67
CA GLN A 200 2.97 7.84 11.04
C GLN A 200 4.30 7.26 10.52
N GLN A 201 4.89 7.84 9.46
CA GLN A 201 6.13 7.34 8.83
C GLN A 201 7.40 7.77 9.56
N ARG A 202 7.48 9.00 10.09
CA ARG A 202 8.63 9.41 10.95
C ARG A 202 8.75 8.55 12.22
N ALA A 203 7.64 8.00 12.70
CA ALA A 203 7.61 7.06 13.82
C ALA A 203 7.80 5.58 13.40
N GLN A 204 7.75 5.25 12.10
CA GLN A 204 7.73 3.87 11.62
C GLN A 204 9.07 3.16 11.68
N GLY A 205 10.21 3.87 11.72
CA GLY A 205 11.53 3.26 11.93
C GLY A 205 11.63 2.40 13.19
N ARG A 206 10.69 2.57 14.14
CA ARG A 206 10.56 1.76 15.37
C ARG A 206 9.36 0.79 15.40
N ARG A 207 8.42 0.86 14.45
CA ARG A 207 7.14 0.10 14.48
C ARG A 207 7.07 -1.07 13.50
N HIS A 208 8.21 -1.65 13.13
CA HIS A 208 8.24 -2.80 12.23
C HIS A 208 7.92 -4.14 12.94
N LEU A 209 8.14 -4.23 14.25
CA LEU A 209 7.93 -5.47 15.01
C LEU A 209 6.46 -5.96 15.04
N PRO A 210 5.45 -5.14 15.38
CA PRO A 210 4.07 -5.62 15.44
C PRO A 210 3.59 -6.09 14.06
N LEU A 211 3.97 -5.40 12.97
CA LEU A 211 3.62 -5.81 11.61
C LEU A 211 4.29 -7.12 11.19
N ARG A 212 5.57 -7.29 11.55
CA ARG A 212 6.32 -8.53 11.32
C ARG A 212 5.69 -9.70 12.09
N MET A 213 5.26 -9.44 13.33
CA MET A 213 4.57 -10.41 14.16
C MET A 213 3.19 -10.76 13.60
N THR A 214 2.37 -9.80 13.17
CA THR A 214 1.06 -10.10 12.58
C THR A 214 1.19 -10.88 11.28
N ALA A 215 2.14 -10.53 10.40
CA ALA A 215 2.40 -11.29 9.18
C ALA A 215 2.97 -12.70 9.47
N GLY A 216 3.86 -12.79 10.46
CA GLY A 216 4.40 -14.07 10.94
C GLY A 216 3.33 -14.98 11.53
N LEU A 217 2.43 -14.44 12.35
CA LEU A 217 1.32 -15.17 12.94
C LEU A 217 0.30 -15.60 11.89
N ALA A 218 0.00 -14.73 10.91
CA ALA A 218 -0.89 -15.07 9.81
C ALA A 218 -0.44 -16.34 9.08
N ALA A 219 0.86 -16.47 8.81
CA ALA A 219 1.43 -17.67 8.18
C ALA A 219 1.65 -18.83 9.17
N GLY A 220 1.99 -18.51 10.43
CA GLY A 220 2.38 -19.47 11.45
C GLY A 220 1.22 -20.23 12.06
N VAL A 221 0.04 -19.61 12.21
CA VAL A 221 -1.15 -20.29 12.75
C VAL A 221 -1.58 -21.45 11.85
N PRO A 222 -1.72 -21.28 10.52
CA PRO A 222 -2.03 -22.39 9.62
C PRO A 222 -0.92 -23.43 9.54
N ALA A 223 0.36 -23.02 9.63
CA ALA A 223 1.48 -23.96 9.72
C ALA A 223 1.39 -24.85 10.97
N ALA A 224 1.07 -24.25 12.12
CA ALA A 224 0.92 -24.97 13.39
C ALA A 224 -0.28 -25.93 13.36
N ALA A 225 -1.40 -25.50 12.77
CA ALA A 225 -2.57 -26.37 12.58
C ALA A 225 -2.25 -27.57 11.67
N LEU A 226 -1.54 -27.33 10.56
CA LEU A 226 -1.13 -28.39 9.63
C LEU A 226 -0.13 -29.35 10.28
N LEU A 227 0.83 -28.84 11.07
CA LEU A 227 1.74 -29.66 11.90
C LEU A 227 0.98 -30.52 12.89
N ALA A 228 0.01 -29.94 13.59
CA ALA A 228 -0.82 -30.68 14.54
C ALA A 228 -1.60 -31.79 13.83
N GLY A 229 -2.21 -31.49 12.67
CA GLY A 229 -2.94 -32.48 11.88
C GLY A 229 -2.07 -33.62 11.35
N LEU A 230 -0.84 -33.33 10.94
CA LEU A 230 0.14 -34.35 10.56
C LEU A 230 0.57 -35.20 11.77
N ALA A 231 0.74 -34.58 12.93
CA ALA A 231 1.12 -35.28 14.17
C ALA A 231 -0.01 -36.16 14.72
N THR A 232 -1.27 -35.75 14.56
CA THR A 232 -2.45 -36.54 14.96
C THR A 232 -2.87 -37.56 13.91
N GLY A 233 -2.25 -37.56 12.73
CA GLY A 233 -2.62 -38.43 11.61
C GLY A 233 -3.96 -38.08 10.96
N THR A 234 -4.50 -36.89 11.22
CA THR A 234 -5.75 -36.41 10.60
C THR A 234 -5.52 -35.83 9.21
N VAL A 235 -4.28 -35.45 8.90
CA VAL A 235 -3.84 -35.04 7.56
C VAL A 235 -2.88 -36.10 7.03
N GLU A 236 -3.14 -36.60 5.82
CA GLU A 236 -2.25 -37.56 5.18
C GLU A 236 -0.86 -36.96 4.95
N THR A 237 0.18 -37.76 5.18
CA THR A 237 1.60 -37.40 5.00
C THR A 237 1.99 -37.40 3.52
N GLY A 238 1.24 -36.68 2.69
CA GLY A 238 1.55 -36.47 1.28
C GLY A 238 2.67 -35.44 1.07
N VAL A 239 3.42 -35.59 -0.02
CA VAL A 239 4.48 -34.65 -0.44
C VAL A 239 3.95 -33.21 -0.51
N GLN A 240 2.69 -33.04 -0.93
CA GLN A 240 2.02 -31.74 -1.00
C GLN A 240 1.82 -31.09 0.37
N GLY A 241 1.38 -31.86 1.39
CA GLY A 241 1.18 -31.34 2.74
C GLY A 241 2.48 -30.88 3.39
N ILE A 242 3.56 -31.65 3.20
CA ILE A 242 4.91 -31.28 3.68
C ILE A 242 5.43 -30.02 2.97
N ALA A 243 5.22 -29.92 1.65
CA ALA A 243 5.63 -28.74 0.88
C ALA A 243 4.89 -27.47 1.32
N VAL A 244 3.56 -27.54 1.49
CA VAL A 244 2.74 -26.41 1.99
C VAL A 244 3.21 -26.00 3.38
N LEU A 245 3.44 -26.97 4.27
CA LEU A 245 3.95 -26.71 5.60
C LEU A 245 5.31 -25.97 5.56
N ALA A 246 6.25 -26.46 4.76
CA ALA A 246 7.57 -25.86 4.63
C ALA A 246 7.47 -24.40 4.14
N VAL A 247 6.63 -24.13 3.13
CA VAL A 247 6.38 -22.78 2.62
C VAL A 247 5.81 -21.87 3.70
N LEU A 248 4.82 -22.33 4.47
CA LEU A 248 4.19 -21.53 5.53
C LEU A 248 5.18 -21.24 6.67
N VAL A 249 5.97 -22.22 7.10
CA VAL A 249 6.99 -22.04 8.16
C VAL A 249 8.07 -21.07 7.69
N LEU A 250 8.60 -21.23 6.48
CA LEU A 250 9.61 -20.34 5.92
C LEU A 250 9.07 -18.92 5.74
N ALA A 251 7.82 -18.77 5.30
CA ALA A 251 7.16 -17.47 5.19
C ALA A 251 6.95 -16.83 6.57
N ALA A 252 6.54 -17.59 7.59
CA ALA A 252 6.36 -17.10 8.95
C ALA A 252 7.67 -16.60 9.55
N VAL A 253 8.71 -17.44 9.52
CA VAL A 253 10.05 -17.11 10.03
C VAL A 253 10.65 -15.94 9.25
N GLY A 254 10.52 -15.96 7.92
CA GLY A 254 11.01 -14.89 7.06
C GLY A 254 10.28 -13.56 7.31
N ALA A 255 8.97 -13.58 7.53
CA ALA A 255 8.20 -12.38 7.88
C ALA A 255 8.60 -11.81 9.25
N ILE A 256 8.82 -12.66 10.26
CA ILE A 256 9.31 -12.23 11.58
C ILE A 256 10.70 -11.59 11.46
N ARG A 257 11.58 -12.18 10.65
CA ARG A 257 12.92 -11.62 10.36
C ARG A 257 12.89 -10.41 9.43
N GLY A 258 11.75 -10.10 8.82
CA GLY A 258 11.59 -8.99 7.88
C GLY A 258 12.22 -9.22 6.51
N LEU A 259 12.37 -10.47 6.09
CA LEU A 259 12.86 -10.83 4.77
C LEU A 259 11.83 -10.49 3.69
N ARG A 260 12.22 -9.67 2.71
CA ARG A 260 11.33 -9.25 1.61
C ARG A 260 10.74 -10.41 0.82
N ALA A 261 11.52 -11.49 0.62
CA ALA A 261 11.06 -12.68 -0.08
C ALA A 261 9.83 -13.31 0.59
N ALA A 262 9.77 -13.32 1.93
CA ALA A 262 8.64 -13.89 2.66
C ALA A 262 7.33 -13.12 2.41
N TYR A 263 7.41 -11.80 2.30
CA TYR A 263 6.22 -10.99 1.99
C TYR A 263 5.76 -11.13 0.55
N TRP A 264 6.67 -11.36 -0.39
CA TRP A 264 6.32 -11.73 -1.76
C TRP A 264 5.62 -13.09 -1.81
N VAL A 265 6.12 -14.07 -1.07
CA VAL A 265 5.48 -15.39 -0.94
C VAL A 265 4.07 -15.24 -0.35
N LEU A 266 3.90 -14.49 0.73
CA LEU A 266 2.58 -14.25 1.32
C LEU A 266 1.63 -13.52 0.36
N ALA A 267 2.12 -12.50 -0.35
CA ALA A 267 1.33 -11.80 -1.35
C ALA A 267 0.90 -12.74 -2.49
N ALA A 268 1.82 -13.56 -3.02
CA ALA A 268 1.51 -14.51 -4.08
C ALA A 268 0.54 -15.59 -3.63
N CYS A 269 0.77 -16.22 -2.47
CA CYS A 269 -0.13 -17.22 -1.91
C CYS A 269 -1.53 -16.63 -1.64
N GLY A 270 -1.59 -15.41 -1.09
CA GLY A 270 -2.87 -14.74 -0.84
C GLY A 270 -3.64 -14.42 -2.12
N ALA A 271 -2.95 -13.93 -3.16
CA ALA A 271 -3.55 -13.70 -4.46
C ALA A 271 -4.06 -14.99 -5.10
N LEU A 272 -3.28 -16.07 -5.03
CA LEU A 272 -3.66 -17.38 -5.54
C LEU A 272 -4.87 -17.93 -4.81
N LEU A 273 -4.95 -17.80 -3.48
CA LEU A 273 -6.10 -18.23 -2.68
C LEU A 273 -7.36 -17.43 -3.02
N LEU A 274 -7.25 -16.10 -3.16
CA LEU A 274 -8.36 -15.26 -3.58
C LEU A 274 -8.88 -15.67 -4.97
N VAL A 275 -7.99 -15.88 -5.93
CA VAL A 275 -8.38 -16.31 -7.29
C VAL A 275 -8.94 -17.73 -7.28
N ALA A 276 -8.31 -18.67 -6.58
CA ALA A 276 -8.76 -20.06 -6.50
C ALA A 276 -10.15 -20.18 -5.86
N SER A 277 -10.42 -19.37 -4.82
CA SER A 277 -11.74 -19.35 -4.18
C SER A 277 -12.87 -18.85 -5.11
N VAL A 278 -12.54 -18.14 -6.19
CA VAL A 278 -13.55 -17.77 -7.20
C VAL A 278 -13.96 -18.99 -8.05
N PHE A 279 -13.04 -19.92 -8.29
CA PHE A 279 -13.26 -21.09 -9.15
C PHE A 279 -13.76 -22.33 -8.40
N ASP A 280 -13.49 -22.44 -7.10
CA ASP A 280 -13.90 -23.56 -6.25
C ASP A 280 -14.82 -23.09 -5.12
N MET A 281 -16.11 -22.89 -5.46
CA MET A 281 -17.15 -22.42 -4.53
C MET A 281 -17.73 -23.53 -3.64
N GLY A 282 -16.89 -24.40 -3.09
CA GLY A 282 -17.29 -25.38 -2.07
C GLY A 282 -17.49 -24.77 -0.68
N MET A 283 -17.77 -25.61 0.34
CA MET A 283 -17.94 -25.19 1.75
C MET A 283 -16.76 -24.38 2.32
N LEU A 284 -15.58 -24.48 1.70
CA LEU A 284 -14.36 -23.79 2.13
C LEU A 284 -14.10 -22.45 1.42
N VAL A 285 -14.98 -22.01 0.51
CA VAL A 285 -14.77 -20.79 -0.27
C VAL A 285 -14.50 -19.59 0.63
N LEU A 286 -15.27 -19.47 1.71
CA LEU A 286 -15.15 -18.40 2.70
C LEU A 286 -13.82 -18.47 3.46
N GLY A 287 -13.40 -19.68 3.81
CA GLY A 287 -12.12 -19.94 4.48
C GLY A 287 -10.94 -19.52 3.62
N PHE A 288 -10.92 -19.94 2.35
CA PHE A 288 -9.88 -19.55 1.39
C PHE A 288 -9.93 -18.06 1.05
N TRP A 289 -11.13 -17.47 0.96
CA TRP A 289 -11.28 -16.04 0.73
C TRP A 289 -10.70 -15.20 1.87
N ILE A 290 -11.03 -15.53 3.12
CA ILE A 290 -10.53 -14.85 4.31
C ILE A 290 -9.02 -15.07 4.45
N ALA A 291 -8.54 -16.31 4.31
CA ALA A 291 -7.11 -16.63 4.38
C ALA A 291 -6.33 -15.91 3.27
N GLY A 292 -6.85 -15.90 2.04
CA GLY A 292 -6.29 -15.20 0.90
C GLY A 292 -6.19 -13.70 1.15
N THR A 293 -7.25 -13.09 1.69
CA THR A 293 -7.26 -11.69 2.11
C THR A 293 -6.15 -11.41 3.13
N ILE A 294 -6.09 -12.19 4.21
CA ILE A 294 -5.09 -12.00 5.27
C ILE A 294 -3.67 -12.11 4.71
N TYR A 295 -3.38 -13.15 3.94
CA TYR A 295 -2.04 -13.41 3.39
C TYR A 295 -1.63 -12.31 2.41
N PHE A 296 -2.53 -11.95 1.49
CA PHE A 296 -2.27 -10.96 0.46
C PHE A 296 -1.93 -9.61 1.08
N PHE A 297 -2.77 -9.12 2.01
CA PHE A 297 -2.59 -7.81 2.60
C PHE A 297 -1.50 -7.78 3.68
N ALA A 298 -1.21 -8.88 4.37
CA ALA A 298 -0.03 -8.98 5.24
C ALA A 298 1.27 -8.90 4.43
N GLY A 299 1.34 -9.61 3.31
CA GLY A 299 2.44 -9.53 2.34
C GLY A 299 2.60 -8.11 1.79
N LEU A 300 1.52 -7.53 1.30
CA LEU A 300 1.50 -6.18 0.74
C LEU A 300 1.90 -5.11 1.78
N ALA A 301 1.40 -5.21 3.01
CA ALA A 301 1.76 -4.29 4.07
C ALA A 301 3.26 -4.35 4.41
N GLY A 302 3.86 -5.55 4.39
CA GLY A 302 5.31 -5.72 4.52
C GLY A 302 6.09 -5.12 3.36
N LEU A 303 5.69 -5.39 2.11
CA LEU A 303 6.34 -4.87 0.91
C LEU A 303 6.29 -3.34 0.82
N LEU A 304 5.15 -2.74 1.17
CA LEU A 304 4.95 -1.28 1.13
C LEU A 304 5.64 -0.54 2.27
N ARG A 305 6.03 -1.22 3.36
CA ARG A 305 6.59 -0.59 4.57
C ARG A 305 8.05 -0.95 4.85
N LEU A 306 8.58 -2.00 4.23
CA LEU A 306 10.00 -2.33 4.31
C LEU A 306 10.73 -1.70 3.13
N GLN A 307 11.59 -0.72 3.41
CA GLN A 307 12.53 -0.19 2.43
C GLN A 307 13.55 -1.28 2.05
N PRO A 308 14.07 -1.30 0.80
CA PRO A 308 15.25 -2.10 0.51
C PRO A 308 16.36 -1.65 1.46
N ALA A 309 17.09 -2.59 2.07
CA ALA A 309 18.35 -2.23 2.70
C ALA A 309 19.18 -1.49 1.64
N GLN A 310 19.49 -0.21 1.88
CA GLN A 310 20.47 0.48 1.07
C GLN A 310 21.74 -0.35 1.18
N LYS A 311 22.18 -0.95 0.08
CA LYS A 311 23.53 -1.52 0.00
C LYS A 311 24.46 -0.33 0.24
N ALA A 312 25.14 -0.35 1.40
CA ALA A 312 26.26 0.53 1.69
C ALA A 312 27.41 0.24 0.73
#